data_AF-A0A931UBV8-F1
#
_entry.id   AF-A0A931UBV8-F1
#
_cell.length_a   1.000
_cell.length_b   1.000
_cell.length_c   1.000
_cell.angle_alpha   90.00
_cell.angle_beta   90.00
_cell.angle_gamma   90.00
#
_symmetry.space_group_name_H-M   'P 1'
#
loop_
_entity.id
_entity.type
_entity.pdbx_description
1 polymer ?
#
loop_
_entity_poly.entity_id
_entity_poly.type
_entity_poly.pdbx_seq_one_letter_code
_entity_poly.pdbx_strand_id
1 'polypeptide(L)' 'MEKIDPLPDHLQLQRFAVGQRVQFDGKLYTVSRRTTLASGEPAVVLQGEREQFVISAAKFLAGVEETG' A
#
# COMPACT_ATOMS: atom_id res chain seq x y z
N MET A 1 22.00 -5.04 -1.09
CA MET A 1 20.82 -5.31 -1.95
C MET A 1 19.79 -5.97 -1.07
N GLU A 2 18.80 -5.22 -0.60
CA GLU A 2 17.70 -5.78 0.20
C GLU A 2 16.87 -6.71 -0.70
N LYS A 3 16.84 -7.99 -0.34
CA LYS A 3 15.96 -8.99 -0.93
C LYS A 3 14.59 -8.77 -0.28
N ILE A 4 13.71 -8.06 -0.96
CA ILE A 4 12.30 -7.99 -0.59
C ILE A 4 11.68 -9.28 -1.11
N ASP A 5 11.55 -10.28 -0.23
CA ASP A 5 10.86 -11.53 -0.54
C ASP A 5 9.37 -11.24 -0.81
N PRO A 6 8.77 -11.68 -1.93
CA PRO A 6 7.41 -11.30 -2.32
C PRO A 6 6.29 -11.93 -1.47
N LEU A 7 6.59 -12.94 -0.65
CA LEU A 7 5.63 -13.60 0.24
C LEU A 7 5.21 -12.75 1.45
N PRO A 8 6.14 -12.16 2.23
CA PRO A 8 5.78 -11.32 3.38
C PRO A 8 4.97 -10.08 3.00
N ASP A 9 5.26 -9.42 1.87
CA ASP A 9 4.49 -8.25 1.42
C ASP A 9 3.01 -8.57 1.20
N HIS A 10 2.74 -9.74 0.64
CA HIS A 10 1.37 -10.16 0.37
C HIS A 10 0.56 -10.41 1.65
N LEU A 11 1.23 -10.85 2.73
CA LEU A 11 0.64 -11.02 4.06
C LEU A 11 0.50 -9.70 4.81
N GLN A 12 1.50 -8.81 4.72
CA GLN A 12 1.43 -7.50 5.36
C GLN A 12 0.36 -6.61 4.74
N LEU A 13 0.15 -6.69 3.42
CA LEU A 13 -0.98 -6.03 2.76
C LEU A 13 -2.36 -6.52 3.23
N GLN A 14 -2.49 -7.72 3.78
CA GLN A 14 -3.76 -8.17 4.36
C GLN A 14 -4.12 -7.43 5.65
N ARG A 15 -3.13 -6.84 6.33
CA ARG A 15 -3.36 -5.99 7.52
C ARG A 15 -4.06 -4.68 7.18
N PHE A 16 -3.99 -4.27 5.92
CA PHE A 16 -4.59 -3.04 5.42
C PHE A 16 -5.90 -3.34 4.70
N ALA A 17 -7.01 -3.11 5.41
CA ALA A 17 -8.33 -3.30 4.87
C ALA A 17 -8.71 -2.16 3.90
N VAL A 18 -9.55 -2.45 2.91
CA VAL A 18 -10.18 -1.40 2.11
C VAL A 18 -11.04 -0.52 3.03
N GLY A 19 -10.90 0.80 2.90
CA GLY A 19 -11.51 1.80 3.78
C GLY A 19 -10.65 2.20 4.97
N GLN A 20 -9.53 1.51 5.23
CA GLN A 20 -8.61 1.88 6.30
C GLN A 20 -7.84 3.14 5.95
N ARG A 21 -7.71 4.05 6.93
CA ARG A 21 -6.83 5.21 6.83
C ARG A 21 -5.43 4.84 7.25
N VAL A 22 -4.47 5.27 6.46
CA VAL A 22 -3.05 5.02 6.65
C VAL A 22 -2.28 6.31 6.40
N GLN A 23 -1.18 6.50 7.11
CA GLN A 23 -0.27 7.60 6.80
C GLN A 23 0.78 7.07 5.84
N PHE A 24 0.96 7.75 4.71
CA PHE A 24 1.96 7.42 3.72
C PHE A 24 2.67 8.70 3.30
N ASP A 25 4.00 8.72 3.41
CA ASP A 25 4.83 9.90 3.12
C ASP A 25 4.38 11.15 3.93
N GLY A 26 4.04 10.95 5.21
CA GLY A 26 3.58 12.00 6.10
C GLY A 26 2.16 12.53 5.83
N LYS A 27 1.46 12.03 4.81
CA LYS A 27 0.08 12.41 4.47
C LYS A 27 -0.90 11.28 4.74
N LEU A 28 -2.15 11.63 5.08
CA LEU A 28 -3.21 10.65 5.30
C LEU A 28 -3.86 10.24 3.98
N TYR A 29 -3.93 8.93 3.77
CA TYR A 29 -4.59 8.31 2.63
C TYR A 29 -5.54 7.22 3.11
N THR A 30 -6.54 6.92 2.30
CA THR A 30 -7.44 5.79 2.51
C THR A 30 -7.12 4.69 1.51
N VAL A 31 -7.02 3.45 1.98
CA VAL A 31 -6.86 2.29 1.11
C VAL A 31 -8.18 2.08 0.35
N SER A 32 -8.21 2.47 -0.91
CA SER A 32 -9.44 2.43 -1.72
C SER A 32 -9.66 1.05 -2.34
N ARG A 33 -8.58 0.42 -2.85
CA ARG A 33 -8.64 -0.93 -3.42
C ARG A 33 -7.28 -1.60 -3.44
N ARG A 34 -7.24 -2.93 -3.42
CA ARG A 34 -6.05 -3.75 -3.71
C ARG A 34 -6.09 -4.20 -5.17
N THR A 35 -4.98 -4.03 -5.88
CA THR A 35 -4.85 -4.34 -7.31
C THR A 35 -3.52 -5.03 -7.58
N THR A 36 -3.29 -5.42 -8.83
CA THR A 36 -2.02 -5.97 -9.30
C THR A 36 -1.49 -5.05 -10.41
N LEU A 37 -0.20 -4.72 -10.39
CA LEU A 37 0.43 -3.96 -11.46
C LEU A 37 0.53 -4.81 -12.73
N ALA A 38 0.76 -4.16 -13.88
CA ALA A 38 0.99 -4.85 -15.15
C ALA A 38 2.18 -5.84 -15.09
N SER A 39 3.15 -5.59 -14.20
CA SER A 39 4.28 -6.48 -13.90
C SER A 39 3.89 -7.77 -13.18
N GLY A 40 2.64 -7.91 -12.72
CA GLY A 40 2.18 -9.03 -11.89
C GLY A 40 2.39 -8.85 -10.39
N GLU A 41 2.95 -7.71 -9.96
CA GLU A 41 3.22 -7.42 -8.56
C GLU A 41 1.97 -6.91 -7.82
N PRO A 42 1.76 -7.28 -6.55
CA PRO A 42 0.67 -6.75 -5.75
C PRO A 42 0.84 -5.23 -5.53
N ALA A 43 -0.28 -4.52 -5.49
CA ALA A 43 -0.34 -3.07 -5.35
C ALA A 43 -1.62 -2.63 -4.62
N VAL A 44 -1.59 -1.39 -4.16
CA VAL A 44 -2.74 -0.75 -3.53
C VAL A 44 -3.04 0.58 -4.19
N VAL A 45 -4.32 0.92 -4.21
CA VAL A 45 -4.82 2.22 -4.63
C VAL A 45 -5.05 3.03 -3.38
N LEU A 46 -4.26 4.09 -3.23
CA LEU A 46 -4.43 5.07 -2.18
C LEU A 46 -5.27 6.23 -2.70
N GLN A 47 -6.27 6.61 -1.90
CA GLN A 47 -7.17 7.71 -2.18
C GLN A 47 -7.00 8.77 -1.08
N GLY A 48 -6.50 9.93 -1.48
CA GLY A 48 -6.47 11.14 -0.67
C GLY A 48 -7.70 12.00 -0.93
N GLU A 49 -7.74 13.20 -0.34
CA GLU A 49 -8.87 14.11 -0.49
C GLU A 49 -9.03 14.68 -1.90
N ARG A 50 -7.94 14.86 -2.64
CA ARG A 50 -7.93 15.45 -3.99
C ARG A 50 -7.18 14.62 -5.03
N GLU A 51 -6.65 13.48 -4.64
CA GLU A 51 -5.77 12.65 -5.48
C GLU A 51 -6.01 11.17 -5.23
N GLN A 52 -5.75 10.36 -6.25
CA GLN A 52 -5.74 8.91 -6.16
C GLN A 52 -4.59 8.38 -7.00
N PHE A 53 -3.81 7.45 -6.44
CA PHE A 53 -2.71 6.83 -7.17
C PHE A 53 -2.55 5.35 -6.79
N VAL A 54 -1.86 4.63 -7.66
CA VAL A 54 -1.53 3.21 -7.46
C VAL A 54 -0.06 3.11 -7.05
N ILE A 55 0.20 2.32 -6.01
CA ILE A 55 1.54 2.09 -5.49
C ILE A 55 1.76 0.59 -5.28
N SER A 56 2.96 0.09 -5.60
CA SER A 56 3.31 -1.31 -5.36
C SER A 56 3.31 -1.63 -3.86
N ALA A 57 2.99 -2.88 -3.53
CA ALA A 57 3.00 -3.40 -2.16
C ALA A 57 4.30 -3.06 -1.43
N ALA A 58 5.43 -3.34 -2.07
CA ALA A 58 6.75 -3.11 -1.51
C ALA A 58 7.00 -1.63 -1.18
N LYS A 59 6.65 -0.70 -2.09
CA LYS A 59 6.81 0.73 -1.83
C LYS A 59 5.83 1.25 -0.78
N PHE A 60 4.61 0.72 -0.79
CA PHE A 60 3.62 1.04 0.20
C PHE A 60 4.08 0.62 1.59
N LEU A 61 4.49 -0.63 1.76
CA LEU A 61 4.94 -1.20 3.04
C LEU A 61 6.23 -0.53 3.56
N ALA A 62 7.11 -0.08 2.67
CA ALA A 62 8.31 0.66 3.05
C ALA A 62 8.03 2.09 3.55
N GLY A 63 6.90 2.70 3.16
CA GLY A 63 6.58 4.11 3.47
C GLY A 63 5.28 4.33 4.25
N VAL A 64 4.55 3.26 4.57
CA VAL A 64 3.30 3.35 5.34
C VAL A 64 3.60 3.32 6.83
N GLU A 65 3.03 4.28 7.54
CA GLU A 65 2.97 4.31 8.99
C GLU A 65 1.56 3.90 9.42
N GLU A 66 1.46 2.85 10.21
CA GLU A 66 0.21 2.44 10.84
C GLU A 66 -0.16 3.49 11.90
N THR A 67 -1.02 4.45 11.56
CA THR A 67 -1.73 5.27 12.54
C THR A 67 -2.73 4.37 13.25
N GLY A 68 -2.31 3.79 14.37
CA GLY A 68 -3.12 2.98 15.29
C GLY A 68 -4.16 3.79 16.06
#